data_AF-A0A0D3FFX2-F1
#
_entry.id   AF-A0A0D3FFX2-F1
#
_cell.length_a   1.000
_cell.length_b   1.000
_cell.length_c   1.000
_cell.angle_alpha   90.00
_cell.angle_beta   90.00
_cell.angle_gamma   90.00
#
_symmetry.space_group_name_H-M   'P 1'
#
loop_
_entity.id
_entity.type
_entity.pdbx_description
1 polymer ?
#
loop_
_entity_poly.entity_id
_entity_poly.type
_entity_poly.pdbx_seq_one_letter_code
_entity_poly.pdbx_strand_id
1 'polypeptide(L)'
;MDSESGSLYALCRSWVRNGVPHESQPSFGTGAPILPRPLPASVVDSRISEKDNDAEKENSEEEKNETGEYTASDLLKQHVKRAKKIRAGLQKERLRRIERYKQRLALLLPPPSELGKHDGHS
;
A
#
# COMPACT_ATOMS: atom_id res chain seq x y z
N MET A 1 -8.18 -22.37 40.50
CA MET A 1 -7.19 -21.45 41.13
C MET A 1 -7.00 -20.36 40.11
N ASP A 2 -7.95 -19.44 40.07
CA ASP A 2 -8.21 -18.57 38.91
C ASP A 2 -8.02 -17.12 39.36
N SER A 3 -6.80 -16.59 39.18
CA SER A 3 -6.47 -15.21 39.54
C SER A 3 -5.74 -14.43 38.44
N GLU A 4 -5.70 -14.91 37.18
CA GLU A 4 -4.94 -14.22 36.13
C GLU A 4 -5.72 -13.11 35.39
N SER A 5 -7.03 -12.92 35.64
CA SER A 5 -7.85 -11.96 34.89
C SER A 5 -8.07 -10.60 35.59
N GLY A 6 -7.34 -10.28 36.66
CA GLY A 6 -7.60 -9.09 37.49
C GLY A 6 -6.63 -7.91 37.37
N SER A 7 -5.49 -8.07 36.69
CA SER A 7 -4.47 -7.01 36.62
C SER A 7 -4.78 -5.97 35.53
N LEU A 8 -4.71 -4.68 35.87
CA LEU A 8 -4.85 -3.57 34.92
C LEU A 8 -3.90 -3.72 33.72
N TYR A 9 -2.69 -4.25 33.96
CA TYR A 9 -1.72 -4.48 32.89
C TYR A 9 -2.20 -5.54 31.89
N ALA A 10 -2.82 -6.63 32.36
CA ALA A 10 -3.40 -7.66 31.49
C ALA A 10 -4.57 -7.10 30.66
N LEU A 11 -5.42 -6.28 31.29
CA LEU A 11 -6.54 -5.62 30.61
C LEU A 11 -6.06 -4.64 29.51
N CYS A 12 -5.08 -3.79 29.82
CA CYS A 12 -4.50 -2.87 28.84
C CYS A 12 -3.87 -3.61 27.65
N ARG A 13 -3.17 -4.72 27.90
CA ARG A 13 -2.58 -5.53 26.81
C ARG A 13 -3.65 -6.23 25.96
N SER A 14 -4.77 -6.62 26.56
CA SER A 14 -5.87 -7.24 25.82
C SER A 14 -6.44 -6.30 24.75
N TRP A 15 -6.59 -5.00 25.06
CA TRP A 15 -7.13 -4.03 24.09
C TRP A 15 -6.14 -3.72 22.96
N VAL A 16 -4.84 -3.66 23.26
CA VAL A 16 -3.81 -3.56 22.22
C VAL A 16 -3.79 -4.79 21.30
N ARG A 17 -4.31 -5.92 21.76
CA ARG A 17 -4.27 -7.22 21.08
C ARG A 17 -5.66 -7.77 20.71
N ASN A 18 -6.69 -6.93 20.71
CA ASN A 18 -8.09 -7.32 20.41
C ASN A 18 -8.59 -8.54 21.20
N GLY A 19 -8.27 -8.62 22.50
CA GLY A 19 -8.78 -9.66 23.39
C GLY A 19 -8.18 -11.05 23.21
N VAL A 20 -7.14 -11.23 22.38
CA VAL A 20 -6.52 -12.54 22.16
C VAL A 20 -5.72 -12.97 23.40
N PRO A 21 -6.11 -14.05 24.11
CA PRO A 21 -5.39 -14.55 25.28
C PRO A 21 -3.97 -15.00 24.89
N HIS A 22 -3.01 -14.76 25.79
CA HIS A 22 -1.63 -15.21 25.63
C HIS A 22 -1.50 -16.67 26.07
N GLU A 23 -2.12 -17.57 25.32
CA GLU A 23 -1.74 -18.97 25.35
C GLU A 23 -0.96 -19.26 24.08
N SER A 24 0.14 -19.98 24.24
CA SER A 24 1.07 -20.46 23.21
C SER A 24 0.50 -20.36 21.80
N GLN A 25 1.09 -19.51 20.95
CA GLN A 25 0.77 -19.40 19.53
C GLN A 25 0.44 -20.79 18.97
N PRO A 26 -0.82 -21.11 18.64
CA PRO A 26 -1.08 -22.36 17.96
C PRO A 26 -0.40 -22.24 16.60
N SER A 27 0.50 -23.20 16.33
CA SER A 27 0.97 -23.50 14.98
C SER A 27 -0.19 -23.32 14.02
N PHE A 28 -0.05 -22.41 13.06
CA PHE A 28 -0.98 -22.14 11.95
C PHE A 28 -1.93 -23.32 11.70
N GLY A 29 -3.15 -23.21 12.24
CA GLY A 29 -4.06 -24.34 12.35
C GLY A 29 -5.52 -23.92 12.19
N THR A 30 -6.00 -24.11 10.95
CA THR A 30 -7.38 -24.49 10.60
C THR A 30 -8.42 -23.38 10.43
N GLY A 31 -8.75 -23.08 9.16
CA GLY A 31 -10.07 -22.56 8.77
C GLY A 31 -10.13 -21.71 7.49
N ALA A 32 -9.07 -20.98 7.16
CA ALA A 32 -8.98 -20.19 5.93
C ALA A 32 -7.68 -20.51 5.20
N PRO A 33 -7.66 -20.57 3.84
CA PRO A 33 -6.43 -20.80 3.10
C PRO A 33 -5.41 -19.75 3.53
N ILE A 34 -4.30 -20.21 4.11
CA ILE A 34 -3.21 -19.32 4.54
C ILE A 34 -2.71 -18.66 3.27
N LEU A 35 -3.06 -17.38 3.09
CA LEU A 35 -2.66 -16.63 1.93
C LEU A 35 -1.13 -16.61 1.87
N PRO A 36 -0.53 -16.82 0.69
CA PRO A 36 0.92 -16.86 0.57
C PRO A 36 1.52 -15.55 1.08
N ARG A 37 2.64 -15.67 1.81
CA ARG A 37 3.37 -14.50 2.28
C ARG A 37 3.81 -13.70 1.05
N PRO A 38 3.55 -12.37 1.01
CA PRO A 38 4.00 -11.55 -0.11
C PRO A 38 5.52 -11.61 -0.24
N LEU A 39 6.01 -11.41 -1.48
CA LEU A 39 7.43 -11.28 -1.73
C LEU A 39 8.02 -10.12 -0.91
N PRO A 40 9.28 -10.20 -0.46
CA PRO A 40 9.91 -9.09 0.23
C PRO A 40 10.02 -7.88 -0.70
N ALA A 41 9.97 -6.68 -0.11
CA ALA A 41 10.02 -5.42 -0.85
C ALA A 41 11.23 -5.36 -1.80
N SER A 42 12.41 -5.70 -1.28
CA SER A 42 13.68 -5.69 -2.02
C SER A 42 13.64 -6.51 -3.31
N VAL A 43 13.07 -7.72 -3.28
CA VAL A 43 13.02 -8.61 -4.47
C VAL A 43 12.11 -8.04 -5.56
N VAL A 44 11.03 -7.36 -5.17
CA VAL A 44 10.11 -6.71 -6.12
C VAL A 44 10.74 -5.41 -6.65
N ASP A 45 11.36 -4.63 -5.76
CA ASP A 45 11.99 -3.37 -6.12
C ASP A 45 13.15 -3.59 -7.11
N SER A 46 13.95 -4.65 -6.98
CA SER A 46 15.00 -4.99 -7.96
C SER A 46 14.45 -5.24 -9.37
N ARG A 47 13.32 -5.96 -9.49
CA ARG A 47 12.70 -6.30 -10.79
C ARG A 47 12.11 -5.08 -11.49
N ILE A 48 11.63 -4.11 -10.71
CA ILE A 48 10.98 -2.90 -11.22
C ILE A 48 12.02 -1.80 -11.47
N SER A 49 13.08 -1.75 -10.66
CA SER A 49 14.21 -0.82 -10.79
C SER A 49 14.93 -0.96 -12.13
N GLU A 50 15.08 -2.17 -12.67
CA GLU A 50 15.67 -2.39 -14.00
C GLU A 50 14.86 -1.71 -15.12
N LYS A 51 13.55 -1.52 -14.94
CA LYS A 51 12.64 -0.98 -15.95
C LYS A 51 12.46 0.55 -15.88
N ASP A 52 12.85 1.18 -14.78
CA ASP A 52 12.40 2.55 -14.41
C ASP A 52 13.52 3.61 -14.39
N ASN A 53 14.73 3.27 -14.87
CA ASN A 53 15.89 4.19 -14.93
C ASN A 53 15.69 5.45 -15.79
N ASP A 54 14.56 5.57 -16.51
CA ASP A 54 14.32 6.63 -17.48
C ASP A 54 13.51 7.84 -16.92
N ALA A 55 13.02 7.77 -15.67
CA ALA A 55 12.12 8.80 -15.14
C ALA A 55 12.76 9.75 -14.09
N GLU A 56 13.99 9.48 -13.66
CA GLU A 56 14.65 10.24 -12.57
C GLU A 56 15.64 11.29 -13.08
N LYS A 57 15.42 11.80 -14.30
CA LYS A 57 16.13 12.99 -14.77
C LYS A 57 15.11 14.00 -15.25
N GLU A 58 14.69 14.88 -14.35
CA GLU A 58 14.78 16.32 -14.59
C GLU A 58 14.19 17.15 -13.44
N ASN A 59 15.13 17.93 -12.91
CA ASN A 59 15.03 19.37 -12.82
C ASN A 59 14.22 19.95 -11.66
N SER A 60 14.97 20.22 -10.60
CA SER A 60 14.65 21.15 -9.52
C SER A 60 14.88 22.62 -9.92
N GLU A 61 14.83 22.96 -11.20
CA GLU A 61 14.71 24.37 -11.60
C GLU A 61 13.27 24.80 -11.34
N GLU A 62 13.07 25.33 -10.14
CA GLU A 62 12.11 26.40 -9.94
C GLU A 62 12.55 27.55 -10.85
N GLU A 63 12.08 27.53 -12.11
CA GLU A 63 12.12 28.69 -12.98
C GLU A 63 11.31 29.80 -12.29
N LYS A 64 11.99 30.57 -11.46
CA LYS A 64 11.61 31.94 -11.17
C LYS A 64 11.80 32.68 -12.49
N ASN A 65 10.78 33.40 -12.91
CA ASN A 65 10.95 34.46 -13.90
C ASN A 65 12.10 35.38 -13.44
N GLU A 66 12.82 36.01 -14.38
CA GLU A 66 13.99 36.87 -14.11
C GLU A 66 13.74 37.95 -13.05
N THR A 67 12.47 38.32 -12.82
CA THR A 67 12.01 39.31 -11.83
C THR A 67 11.76 38.73 -10.43
N GLY A 68 11.67 37.41 -10.28
CA GLY A 68 11.34 36.73 -9.01
C GLY A 68 9.86 36.77 -8.60
N GLU A 69 8.97 37.33 -9.43
CA GLU A 69 7.55 37.54 -9.13
C GLU A 69 6.65 36.53 -9.85
N TYR A 70 5.97 35.64 -9.12
CA TYR A 70 5.07 34.68 -9.78
C TYR A 70 3.74 35.31 -10.18
N THR A 71 3.35 35.15 -11.44
CA THR A 71 1.96 35.39 -11.84
C THR A 71 1.06 34.25 -11.35
N ALA A 72 -0.25 34.53 -11.19
CA ALA A 72 -1.21 33.49 -10.81
C ALA A 72 -1.20 32.29 -11.78
N SER A 73 -0.99 32.53 -13.08
CA SER A 73 -0.84 31.48 -14.09
C SER A 73 0.40 30.61 -13.87
N ASP A 74 1.51 31.20 -13.43
CA ASP A 74 2.76 30.45 -13.22
C ASP A 74 2.67 29.57 -11.97
N LEU A 75 2.06 30.08 -10.90
CA LEU A 75 1.73 29.28 -9.72
C LEU A 75 0.83 28.09 -10.08
N LEU A 76 -0.21 28.32 -10.89
CA LEU A 76 -1.10 27.25 -11.33
C LEU A 76 -0.35 26.17 -12.13
N LYS A 77 0.48 26.57 -13.10
CA LYS A 77 1.32 25.64 -13.88
C LYS A 77 2.22 24.81 -12.97
N GLN A 78 2.85 25.45 -11.99
CA GLN A 78 3.73 24.79 -11.03
C GLN A 78 2.96 23.76 -10.18
N HIS A 79 1.79 24.13 -9.65
CA HIS A 79 0.93 23.21 -8.89
C HIS A 79 0.49 22.02 -9.72
N VAL A 80 0.07 22.24 -10.97
CA VAL A 80 -0.32 21.16 -11.88
C VAL A 80 0.86 20.22 -12.15
N LYS A 81 2.07 20.76 -12.41
CA LYS A 81 3.29 19.96 -12.61
C LYS A 81 3.62 19.12 -11.36
N ARG A 82 3.61 19.73 -10.18
CA ARG A 82 3.84 19.04 -8.90
C ARG A 82 2.79 17.94 -8.65
N ALA A 83 1.51 18.25 -8.85
CA ALA A 83 0.42 17.28 -8.67
C ALA A 83 0.51 16.10 -9.66
N LYS A 84 0.92 16.34 -10.91
CA LYS A 84 1.21 15.26 -11.87
C LYS A 84 2.36 14.38 -11.40
N LYS A 85 3.47 14.96 -10.93
CA LYS A 85 4.62 14.21 -10.39
C LYS A 85 4.24 13.36 -9.18
N ILE A 86 3.51 13.92 -8.22
CA ILE A 86 3.02 13.20 -7.04
C ILE A 86 2.12 12.02 -7.46
N ARG A 87 1.17 12.27 -8.38
CA ARG A 87 0.29 11.20 -8.89
C ARG A 87 1.08 10.09 -9.58
N ALA A 88 2.07 10.43 -10.39
CA ALA A 88 2.94 9.44 -11.03
C ALA A 88 3.70 8.60 -9.99
N GLY A 89 4.28 9.22 -8.96
CA GLY A 89 4.95 8.51 -7.88
C GLY A 89 4.03 7.57 -7.11
N LEU A 90 2.83 8.03 -6.76
CA LEU A 90 1.82 7.19 -6.08
C LEU A 90 1.35 6.02 -6.96
N GLN A 91 1.20 6.24 -8.27
CA GLN A 91 0.88 5.17 -9.22
C GLN A 91 1.98 4.11 -9.28
N LYS A 92 3.25 4.54 -9.35
CA LYS A 92 4.41 3.62 -9.32
C LYS A 92 4.41 2.78 -8.04
N GLU A 93 4.33 3.41 -6.87
CA GLU A 93 4.28 2.71 -5.57
C GLU A 93 3.09 1.74 -5.49
N ARG A 94 1.91 2.14 -5.97
CA ARG A 94 0.74 1.26 -6.05
C ARG A 94 1.02 0.04 -6.93
N LEU A 95 1.66 0.21 -8.08
CA LEU A 95 2.03 -0.91 -8.96
C LEU A 95 3.02 -1.86 -8.28
N ARG A 96 4.05 -1.34 -7.59
CA ARG A 96 4.99 -2.17 -6.81
C ARG A 96 4.27 -3.00 -5.76
N ARG A 97 3.31 -2.38 -5.06
CA ARG A 97 2.48 -3.08 -4.08
C ARG A 97 1.64 -4.16 -4.74
N ILE A 98 0.96 -3.86 -5.85
CA ILE A 98 0.16 -4.85 -6.57
C ILE A 98 1.01 -6.04 -7.01
N GLU A 99 2.19 -5.81 -7.56
CA GLU A 99 3.10 -6.88 -7.99
C GLU A 99 3.53 -7.76 -6.81
N ARG A 100 3.90 -7.14 -5.69
CA ARG A 100 4.29 -7.84 -4.47
C ARG A 100 3.18 -8.76 -3.93
N TYR A 101 1.93 -8.30 -4.02
CA TYR A 101 0.76 -9.02 -3.52
C TYR A 101 0.03 -9.81 -4.61
N LYS A 102 0.55 -9.88 -5.84
CA LYS A 102 -0.14 -10.45 -7.01
C LYS A 102 -0.66 -11.86 -6.76
N GLN A 103 0.14 -12.74 -6.16
CA GLN A 103 -0.25 -14.11 -5.85
C GLN A 103 -1.42 -14.16 -4.86
N ARG A 104 -1.40 -13.30 -3.82
CA ARG A 104 -2.48 -13.21 -2.85
C ARG A 104 -3.75 -12.61 -3.44
N LEU A 105 -3.60 -11.59 -4.29
CA LEU A 105 -4.72 -10.96 -5.00
C LEU A 105 -5.44 -11.95 -5.91
N ALA A 106 -4.71 -12.84 -6.59
CA ALA A 106 -5.30 -13.87 -7.43
C ALA A 106 -6.20 -14.87 -6.68
N LEU A 107 -5.97 -15.06 -5.37
CA LEU A 107 -6.78 -15.93 -4.52
C LEU A 107 -7.97 -15.20 -3.88
N LEU A 108 -7.85 -13.89 -3.67
CA LEU A 108 -8.88 -13.07 -3.03
C LEU A 108 -9.90 -12.52 -4.02
N LEU A 109 -9.46 -12.22 -5.24
CA LEU A 109 -10.31 -11.61 -6.25
C LEU A 109 -11.01 -12.72 -7.06
N PRO A 110 -12.31 -12.56 -7.35
CA PRO A 110 -13.00 -13.47 -8.25
C PRO A 110 -12.30 -13.49 -9.62
N PRO A 111 -12.31 -14.64 -10.31
CA PRO A 111 -11.70 -14.74 -11.62
C PRO A 111 -12.34 -13.72 -12.59
N PRO A 112 -11.58 -13.18 -13.55
CA PRO A 112 -12.07 -12.15 -14.48
C PRO A 112 -13.37 -12.50 -15.20
N SER A 113 -13.67 -13.79 -15.39
CA SER A 113 -14.90 -14.29 -16.01
C SER A 113 -16.17 -14.03 -15.19
N GLU A 114 -16.03 -13.82 -13.88
CA GLU A 114 -17.16 -13.64 -12.95
C GLU A 114 -17.38 -12.18 -12.54
N LEU A 115 -16.41 -11.29 -12.81
CA LEU A 115 -16.43 -9.87 -12.43
C LEU A 115 -17.46 -9.02 -13.19
N GLY A 116 -18.09 -9.54 -14.25
CA GLY A 116 -19.07 -8.82 -15.08
C GLY A 116 -20.53 -9.23 -14.88
N LYS A 117 -20.84 -10.13 -13.94
CA LYS A 117 -22.20 -10.71 -13.82
C LYS A 117 -23.11 -10.04 -12.80
N HIS A 118 -22.61 -9.08 -11.99
CA HIS A 118 -23.36 -8.50 -10.87
C HIS A 118 -23.96 -7.10 -11.13
N ASP A 119 -23.93 -6.60 -12.37
CA ASP A 119 -24.57 -5.30 -12.73
C ASP A 119 -25.90 -5.48 -13.48
N GLY A 120 -26.57 -6.65 -13.34
CA GLY A 120 -27.65 -7.08 -14.22
C GLY A 120 -28.97 -7.50 -13.58
N HIS A 121 -29.35 -6.95 -12.41
CA HIS A 121 -30.71 -7.13 -11.88
C HIS A 121 -31.43 -5.78 -11.80
N SER A 122 -32.11 -5.45 -12.91
CA SER A 122 -33.28 -4.55 -12.94
C SER A 122 -34.54 -5.33 -12.58
#